data_AF-A0A2V9QAE4-F1
#
_entry.id   AF-A0A2V9QAE4-F1
#
_cell.length_a   1.000
_cell.length_b   1.000
_cell.length_c   1.000
_cell.angle_alpha   90.00
_cell.angle_beta   90.00
_cell.angle_gamma   90.00
#
_symmetry.space_group_name_H-M   'P 1'
#
loop_
_entity.id
_entity.type
_entity.pdbx_description
1 polymer ?
#
loop_
_entity_poly.entity_id
_entity_poly.type
_entity_poly.pdbx_seq_one_letter_code
_entity_poly.pdbx_strand_id
1 'polypeptide(L)'
;MTLDRARSTWISMKSRLLIYGLFFAGIVFLIHHNILLKHGEQQFAYLAQSFLTGHLYFVTFGPYWDDTSFYGGQHYWPLGPLPAVLLMPWVFLFGLHVQQGLGLQQGYFLLAINVLSLFILYRISS
;
A
#
# COMPACT_ATOMS: atom_id res chain seq x y z
N MET A 1 9.15 0.70 -51.60
CA MET A 1 8.19 -0.13 -50.84
C MET A 1 8.80 -0.85 -49.62
N THR A 2 10.09 -1.21 -49.63
CA THR A 2 10.78 -1.87 -48.49
C THR A 2 11.21 -0.91 -47.37
N LEU A 3 11.62 0.32 -47.70
CA LEU A 3 12.09 1.32 -46.72
C LEU A 3 10.98 1.84 -45.78
N ASP A 4 9.76 2.05 -46.29
CA ASP A 4 8.62 2.51 -45.46
C ASP A 4 8.18 1.45 -44.45
N ARG A 5 8.27 0.17 -44.83
CA ARG A 5 7.93 -0.96 -43.96
C ARG A 5 8.94 -1.08 -42.81
N ALA A 6 10.23 -0.91 -43.11
CA ALA A 6 11.30 -0.90 -42.11
C ALA A 6 11.21 0.32 -41.16
N ARG A 7 10.82 1.49 -41.67
CA ARG A 7 10.62 2.70 -40.86
C ARG A 7 9.42 2.55 -39.91
N SER A 8 8.33 1.98 -40.40
CA SER A 8 7.12 1.71 -39.61
C SER A 8 7.36 0.71 -38.48
N THR A 9 8.05 -0.41 -38.76
CA THR A 9 8.39 -1.40 -37.72
C THR A 9 9.31 -0.81 -36.66
N TRP A 10 10.27 0.02 -37.06
CA TRP A 10 11.19 0.69 -36.14
C TRP A 10 10.50 1.69 -35.21
N ILE A 11 9.56 2.48 -35.73
CA ILE A 11 8.73 3.39 -34.92
C ILE A 11 7.89 2.58 -33.93
N SER A 12 7.28 1.48 -34.36
CA SER A 12 6.49 0.61 -33.46
C SER A 12 7.34 -0.03 -32.35
N MET A 13 8.59 -0.39 -32.66
CA MET A 13 9.51 -1.01 -31.72
C MET A 13 9.94 -0.01 -30.64
N LYS A 14 10.26 1.23 -31.03
CA LYS A 14 10.55 2.32 -30.09
C LYS A 14 9.37 2.62 -29.17
N SER A 15 8.16 2.68 -29.71
CA SER A 15 6.95 2.89 -28.91
C SER A 15 6.72 1.76 -27.90
N ARG A 16 6.93 0.50 -28.29
CA ARG A 16 6.83 -0.65 -27.37
C ARG A 16 7.88 -0.59 -26.26
N LEU A 17 9.13 -0.26 -26.60
CA LEU A 17 10.20 -0.10 -25.61
C LEU A 17 9.89 1.02 -24.61
N LEU A 18 9.35 2.15 -25.08
CA LEU A 18 8.89 3.23 -24.21
C LEU A 18 7.77 2.79 -23.28
N ILE A 19 6.76 2.08 -23.79
CA ILE A 19 5.65 1.57 -22.97
C ILE A 19 6.16 0.61 -21.89
N TYR A 20 7.03 -0.34 -22.24
CA TYR A 20 7.61 -1.26 -21.27
C TYR A 20 8.51 -0.55 -20.26
N GLY A 21 9.30 0.44 -20.69
CA GLY A 21 10.12 1.25 -19.80
C GLY A 21 9.30 2.04 -18.79
N LEU A 22 8.22 2.70 -19.23
CA LEU A 22 7.29 3.42 -18.35
C LEU A 22 6.56 2.49 -17.39
N PHE A 23 6.12 1.33 -17.88
CA PHE A 23 5.47 0.32 -17.04
C PHE A 23 6.41 -0.20 -15.95
N PHE A 24 7.65 -0.54 -16.32
CA PHE A 24 8.67 -0.98 -15.38
C PHE A 24 9.01 0.11 -14.35
N ALA A 25 9.19 1.35 -14.79
CA ALA A 25 9.41 2.49 -13.89
C ALA A 25 8.25 2.67 -12.91
N GLY A 26 6.99 2.50 -13.36
CA GLY A 26 5.81 2.53 -12.50
C GLY A 26 5.81 1.43 -11.44
N ILE A 27 6.19 0.19 -11.80
CA ILE A 27 6.33 -0.90 -10.84
C ILE A 27 7.43 -0.61 -9.81
N VAL A 28 8.60 -0.15 -10.26
CA VAL A 28 9.71 0.18 -9.35
C VAL A 28 9.30 1.32 -8.40
N PHE A 29 8.61 2.34 -8.90
CA PHE A 29 8.07 3.42 -8.09
C PHE A 29 7.06 2.90 -7.05
N LEU A 30 6.13 2.03 -7.43
CA LEU A 30 5.17 1.43 -6.53
C LEU A 30 5.86 0.62 -5.42
N ILE A 31 6.81 -0.25 -5.77
CA ILE A 31 7.57 -1.04 -4.79
C ILE A 31 8.35 -0.12 -3.85
N HIS A 32 9.04 0.88 -4.39
CA HIS A 32 9.83 1.80 -3.59
C HIS A 32 8.96 2.59 -2.60
N HIS A 33 7.83 3.13 -3.06
CA HIS A 33 6.97 3.95 -2.22
C HIS A 33 6.20 3.13 -1.17
N ASN A 34 5.76 1.91 -1.52
CA ASN A 34 4.97 1.08 -0.61
C ASN A 34 5.83 0.27 0.38
N ILE A 35 7.03 -0.16 -0.02
CA ILE A 35 7.87 -1.09 0.78
C ILE A 35 9.13 -0.41 1.32
N LEU A 36 9.81 0.41 0.52
CA LEU A 36 11.15 0.92 0.89
C LEU A 36 11.11 2.21 1.71
N LEU A 37 10.07 3.04 1.53
CA LEU A 37 9.87 4.21 2.36
C LEU A 37 9.33 3.80 3.74
N LYS A 38 10.26 3.67 4.70
CA LYS A 38 9.98 3.42 6.13
C LYS A 38 9.17 4.52 6.84
N HIS A 39 8.78 5.59 6.14
CA HIS A 39 7.99 6.71 6.66
C HIS A 39 6.47 6.51 6.53
N GLY A 40 6.01 5.32 6.17
CA GLY A 40 4.58 5.04 6.07
C GLY A 40 3.90 5.04 7.44
N GLU A 41 3.12 6.07 7.71
CA GLU A 41 1.82 6.05 8.39
C GLU A 41 1.32 4.61 8.72
N GLN A 42 1.53 4.14 9.96
CA GLN A 42 1.20 2.77 10.41
C GLN A 42 -0.07 2.70 11.28
N GLN A 43 -0.95 3.69 11.16
CA GLN A 43 -2.12 3.87 12.02
C GLN A 43 -2.99 2.61 12.05
N PHE A 44 -3.18 1.93 10.93
CA PHE A 44 -3.99 0.72 10.92
C PHE A 44 -3.35 -0.46 11.67
N ALA A 45 -2.02 -0.55 11.70
CA ALA A 45 -1.33 -1.56 12.51
C ALA A 45 -1.46 -1.26 14.01
N TYR A 46 -1.32 0.02 14.41
CA TYR A 46 -1.55 0.46 15.79
C TYR A 46 -3.02 0.30 16.21
N LEU A 47 -3.96 0.57 15.31
CA LEU A 47 -5.39 0.38 15.54
C LEU A 47 -5.73 -1.10 15.67
N ALA A 48 -5.16 -1.95 14.82
CA ALA A 48 -5.31 -3.40 14.90
C ALA A 48 -4.80 -3.93 16.25
N GLN A 49 -3.64 -3.45 16.72
CA GLN A 49 -3.12 -3.78 18.05
C GLN A 49 -4.09 -3.32 19.16
N SER A 50 -4.66 -2.12 19.03
CA SER A 50 -5.63 -1.59 19.99
C SER A 50 -6.89 -2.46 20.04
N PHE A 51 -7.41 -2.88 18.88
CA PHE A 51 -8.53 -3.82 18.78
C PHE A 51 -8.22 -5.18 19.42
N LEU A 52 -7.01 -5.72 19.21
CA LEU A 52 -6.58 -6.97 19.86
C LEU A 52 -6.53 -6.86 21.39
N THR A 53 -6.33 -5.65 21.92
CA THR A 53 -6.42 -5.36 23.37
C THR A 53 -7.83 -4.97 23.82
N GLY A 54 -8.83 -5.01 22.94
CA GLY A 54 -10.22 -4.68 23.25
C GLY A 54 -10.54 -3.17 23.27
N HIS A 55 -9.67 -2.33 22.71
CA HIS A 55 -9.80 -0.87 22.74
C HIS A 55 -10.16 -0.35 21.35
N LEU A 56 -11.18 0.52 21.26
CA LEU A 56 -11.59 1.15 19.99
C LEU A 56 -10.84 2.46 19.67
N TYR A 57 -9.96 2.88 20.59
CA TYR A 57 -9.09 4.04 20.47
C TYR A 57 -7.64 3.58 20.47
N PHE A 58 -6.73 4.46 20.04
CA PHE A 58 -5.31 4.16 20.04
C PHE A 58 -4.75 4.04 21.46
N VAL A 59 -4.27 2.85 21.82
CA VAL A 59 -3.54 2.60 23.08
C VAL A 59 -2.09 3.07 22.96
N THR A 60 -1.49 2.83 21.80
CA THR A 60 -0.17 3.30 21.42
C THR A 60 -0.25 3.85 20.00
N PHE A 61 0.51 4.91 19.73
CA PHE A 61 0.55 5.55 18.42
C PHE A 61 1.94 6.12 18.17
N GLY A 62 2.22 6.45 16.92
CA GLY A 62 3.48 7.04 16.50
C GLY A 62 3.72 8.45 17.07
N PRO A 63 4.79 9.12 16.62
CA PRO A 63 5.20 10.42 17.15
C PRO A 63 4.23 11.58 16.85
N TYR A 64 3.32 11.43 15.89
CA TYR A 64 2.40 12.47 15.44
C TYR A 64 0.97 11.98 15.60
N TRP A 65 0.05 12.84 16.07
CA TRP A 65 -1.36 12.54 16.32
C TRP A 65 -2.31 13.32 15.39
N ASP A 66 -1.76 14.05 14.43
CA ASP A 66 -2.43 15.12 13.69
C ASP A 66 -3.68 14.64 12.92
N ASP A 67 -3.68 13.38 12.47
CA ASP A 67 -4.78 12.78 11.71
C ASP A 67 -5.82 12.04 12.57
N THR A 68 -5.72 12.14 13.90
CA THR A 68 -6.63 11.45 14.83
C THR A 68 -7.74 12.36 15.35
N SER A 69 -8.91 11.78 15.64
CA SER A 69 -10.02 12.49 16.30
C SER A 69 -9.91 12.35 17.81
N PHE A 70 -9.68 13.46 18.51
CA PHE A 70 -9.63 13.48 19.97
C PHE A 70 -11.04 13.59 20.57
N TYR A 71 -11.42 12.64 21.43
CA TYR A 71 -12.71 12.65 22.13
C TYR A 71 -12.57 11.96 23.49
N GLY A 72 -13.11 12.57 24.55
CA GLY A 72 -13.15 11.95 25.88
C GLY A 72 -11.78 11.55 26.47
N GLY A 73 -10.71 12.28 26.14
CA GLY A 73 -9.36 11.95 26.60
C GLY A 73 -8.64 10.87 25.78
N GLN A 74 -9.26 10.38 24.71
CA GLN A 74 -8.74 9.33 23.85
C GLN A 74 -8.63 9.78 22.40
N HIS A 75 -7.74 9.15 21.65
CA HIS A 75 -7.55 9.41 20.22
C HIS A 75 -8.14 8.27 19.39
N TYR A 76 -9.02 8.62 18.47
CA TYR A 76 -9.73 7.71 17.58
C TYR A 76 -9.27 7.89 16.15
N TRP A 77 -9.40 6.82 15.37
CA TRP A 77 -9.21 6.91 13.93
C TRP A 77 -10.50 7.36 13.25
N PRO A 78 -10.49 8.48 12.49
CA PRO A 78 -11.70 8.97 11.82
C PRO A 78 -12.12 8.11 10.63
N LEU A 79 -11.21 7.31 10.05
CA LEU A 79 -11.51 6.45 8.91
C LEU A 79 -12.05 5.08 9.36
N GLY A 80 -12.69 4.38 8.42
CA GLY A 80 -13.30 3.08 8.66
C GLY A 80 -12.31 2.03 9.22
N PRO A 81 -12.77 1.11 10.09
CA PRO A 81 -11.91 0.17 10.81
C PRO A 81 -11.48 -1.04 9.96
N LEU A 82 -12.07 -1.24 8.78
CA LEU A 82 -11.88 -2.47 7.98
C LEU A 82 -10.41 -2.82 7.73
N PRO A 83 -9.50 -1.89 7.34
CA PRO A 83 -8.10 -2.24 7.13
C PRO A 83 -7.42 -2.75 8.42
N ALA A 84 -7.74 -2.16 9.57
CA ALA A 84 -7.21 -2.61 10.86
C ALA A 84 -7.75 -3.99 11.25
N VAL A 85 -9.04 -4.26 11.02
CA VAL A 85 -9.65 -5.58 11.27
C VAL A 85 -8.97 -6.67 10.43
N LEU A 86 -8.71 -6.40 9.15
CA LEU A 86 -8.01 -7.32 8.26
C LEU A 86 -6.54 -7.56 8.67
N LEU A 87 -5.91 -6.56 9.30
CA LEU A 87 -4.55 -6.68 9.82
C LEU A 87 -4.48 -7.39 11.18
N MET A 88 -5.56 -7.48 11.95
CA MET A 88 -5.54 -8.07 13.30
C MET A 88 -4.90 -9.45 13.39
N PRO A 89 -5.21 -10.45 12.53
CA PRO A 89 -4.61 -11.76 12.73
C PRO A 89 -3.10 -11.73 12.44
N TRP A 90 -2.61 -10.79 11.62
CA TRP A 90 -1.20 -10.70 11.28
C TRP A 90 -0.45 -9.98 12.41
N VAL A 91 -1.05 -8.92 12.97
CA VAL A 91 -0.54 -8.26 14.17
C VAL A 91 -0.56 -9.21 15.37
N PHE A 92 -1.55 -10.10 15.47
CA PHE A 92 -1.60 -11.13 16.51
C PHE A 92 -0.44 -12.13 16.40
N LEU A 93 -0.12 -12.60 15.18
CA LEU A 93 0.93 -13.60 14.96
C LEU A 93 2.35 -13.03 15.00
N PHE A 94 2.55 -11.80 14.50
CA PHE A 94 3.88 -11.22 14.30
C PHE A 94 4.17 -10.02 15.22
N GLY A 95 3.18 -9.56 15.99
CA GLY A 95 3.27 -8.37 16.83
C GLY A 95 3.45 -7.06 16.05
N LEU A 96 3.70 -5.98 16.77
CA LEU A 96 4.08 -4.68 16.17
C LEU A 96 5.52 -4.65 15.62
N HIS A 97 6.30 -5.73 15.75
CA HIS A 97 7.67 -5.85 15.21
C HIS A 97 7.76 -5.71 13.68
N VAL A 98 6.60 -5.69 13.02
CA VAL A 98 6.37 -5.10 11.69
C VAL A 98 7.06 -3.73 11.50
N GLN A 99 7.27 -2.97 12.57
CA GLN A 99 7.92 -1.65 12.56
C GLN A 99 9.41 -1.66 12.21
N GLN A 100 10.12 -2.78 12.38
CA GLN A 100 11.59 -2.81 12.27
C GLN A 100 12.13 -3.44 10.97
N GLY A 101 11.25 -3.78 10.02
CA GLY A 101 11.65 -4.19 8.66
C GLY A 101 11.78 -5.71 8.44
N LEU A 102 11.32 -6.53 9.39
CA LEU A 102 11.25 -8.00 9.25
C LEU A 102 9.85 -8.59 9.43
N GLY A 103 8.87 -7.81 9.90
CA GLY A 103 7.46 -8.19 9.91
C GLY A 103 6.71 -7.51 8.76
N LEU A 104 5.63 -8.14 8.27
CA LEU A 104 4.80 -7.67 7.17
C LEU A 104 4.33 -6.22 7.36
N GLN A 105 5.12 -5.26 6.88
CA GLN A 105 4.80 -3.83 6.84
C GLN A 105 3.45 -3.61 6.15
N GLN A 106 2.66 -2.63 6.64
CA GLN A 106 1.41 -2.20 6.02
C GLN A 106 1.54 -2.05 4.49
N GLY A 107 2.74 -1.74 4.00
CA GLY A 107 3.13 -1.78 2.59
C GLY A 107 2.81 -3.08 1.83
N TYR A 108 2.99 -4.26 2.41
CA TYR A 108 2.63 -5.52 1.75
C TYR A 108 1.12 -5.68 1.61
N PHE A 109 0.36 -5.28 2.63
CA PHE A 109 -1.09 -5.27 2.58
C PHE A 109 -1.61 -4.25 1.57
N LEU A 110 -1.02 -3.05 1.55
CA LEU A 110 -1.32 -2.00 0.59
C LEU A 110 -0.98 -2.41 -0.84
N LEU A 111 0.15 -3.12 -1.04
CA LEU A 111 0.52 -3.70 -2.34
C LEU A 111 -0.53 -4.73 -2.79
N ALA A 112 -0.96 -5.63 -1.89
CA ALA A 112 -2.00 -6.61 -2.21
C ALA A 112 -3.32 -5.94 -2.58
N ILE A 113 -3.73 -4.89 -1.86
CA ILE A 113 -4.90 -4.07 -2.20
C ILE A 113 -4.72 -3.42 -3.57
N ASN A 114 -3.58 -2.80 -3.86
CA ASN A 114 -3.34 -2.14 -5.14
C ASN A 114 -3.39 -3.14 -6.32
N VAL A 115 -2.80 -4.33 -6.15
CA VAL A 115 -2.88 -5.41 -7.16
C VAL A 115 -4.33 -5.86 -7.35
N LEU A 116 -5.08 -6.03 -6.27
CA LEU A 116 -6.51 -6.37 -6.33
C LEU A 116 -7.32 -5.26 -7.02
N SER A 117 -7.07 -3.99 -6.71
CA SER A 117 -7.72 -2.85 -7.37
C SER A 117 -7.45 -2.84 -8.87
N LEU A 118 -6.20 -3.05 -9.29
CA LEU A 118 -5.84 -3.16 -10.71
C LEU A 118 -6.53 -4.35 -11.38
N PHE A 119 -6.61 -5.49 -10.70
CA PHE A 119 -7.34 -6.67 -11.20
C PHE A 119 -8.83 -6.41 -11.39
N ILE A 120 -9.48 -5.78 -10.40
CA ILE A 120 -10.90 -5.41 -10.47
C ILE A 120 -11.13 -4.42 -11.61
N LEU A 121 -10.29 -3.39 -11.73
CA LEU A 121 -10.38 -2.40 -12.82
C LEU A 121 -10.27 -3.08 -14.19
N TYR A 122 -9.30 -3.98 -14.36
CA TYR A 122 -9.16 -4.76 -15.59
C TYR A 122 -10.41 -5.60 -15.88
N ARG A 123 -10.99 -6.25 -14.85
CA ARG A 123 -12.17 -7.09 -15.03
C ARG A 123 -13.42 -6.29 -15.39
N ILE A 124 -13.54 -5.05 -14.92
CA ILE A 124 -14.66 -4.15 -15.24
C ILE A 124 -14.47 -3.53 -16.64
N SER A 125 -13.23 -3.22 -17.04
CA SER A 125 -12.95 -2.63 -18.35
C SER A 125 -13.03 -3.63 -19.52
N SER A 126 -13.01 -4.93 -19.23
CA SER A 126 -13.01 -6.04 -20.20
C SER A 126 -14.38 -6.71 -20.31
#